data_AF-A0A0A9XHS5-F1
#
_entry.id   AF-A0A0A9XHS5-F1
#
_cell.length_a   1.000
_cell.length_b   1.000
_cell.length_c   1.000
_cell.angle_alpha   90.00
_cell.angle_beta   90.00
_cell.angle_gamma   90.00
#
_symmetry.space_group_name_H-M   'P 1'
#
loop_
_entity.id
_entity.type
_entity.pdbx_description
1 polymer ?
#
loop_
_entity_poly.entity_id
_entity_poly.type
_entity_poly.pdbx_seq_one_letter_code
_entity_poly.pdbx_strand_id
1 'polypeptide(L)'
;QMIDHSLQGKTELKLEVQFYKKNGQMFWCLLDIVPIKNEKREVVLFLASHKDISSSKLGEDSDEDMSPTELNGCLDTDEAPAGVNYGRRRSRAVLYQLSGHYKQDKPKHTKLKLNNVSNTLPEYKTS
;
A
#
# COMPACT_ATOMS: atom_id res chain seq x y z
N GLN A 1 -26.31 7.72 -1.32
CA GLN A 1 -27.03 6.49 -1.76
C GLN A 1 -26.18 5.24 -1.62
N MET A 2 -25.06 5.05 -2.32
CA MET A 2 -24.24 3.81 -2.17
C MET A 2 -23.65 3.62 -0.76
N ILE A 3 -23.12 4.70 -0.17
CA ILE A 3 -22.58 4.69 1.20
C ILE A 3 -23.68 4.36 2.21
N ASP A 4 -24.84 5.02 2.12
CA ASP A 4 -25.95 4.76 3.04
C ASP A 4 -26.44 3.31 2.96
N HIS A 5 -26.55 2.78 1.73
CA HIS A 5 -26.97 1.40 1.50
C HIS A 5 -25.98 0.38 2.09
N SER A 6 -24.67 0.60 1.94
CA SER A 6 -23.67 -0.32 2.51
C SER A 6 -23.65 -0.26 4.04
N LEU A 7 -23.85 0.92 4.62
CA LEU A 7 -23.92 1.10 6.07
C LEU A 7 -25.15 0.40 6.66
N GLN A 8 -26.32 0.57 6.03
CA GLN A 8 -27.56 -0.12 6.43
C GLN A 8 -27.46 -1.63 6.25
N GLY A 9 -26.89 -2.07 5.12
CA GLY A 9 -26.65 -3.48 4.81
C GLY A 9 -25.50 -4.11 5.60
N LYS A 10 -24.74 -3.32 6.37
CA LYS A 10 -23.57 -3.77 7.14
C LYS A 10 -22.53 -4.49 6.27
N THR A 11 -22.37 -4.06 5.02
CA THR A 11 -21.44 -4.63 4.05
C THR A 11 -20.20 -3.76 3.89
N GLU A 12 -19.10 -4.38 3.47
CA GLU A 12 -17.90 -3.66 3.05
C GLU A 12 -18.20 -2.79 1.81
N LEU A 13 -17.54 -1.65 1.70
CA LEU A 13 -17.67 -0.73 0.58
C LEU A 13 -16.32 -0.11 0.25
N LYS A 14 -15.93 -0.19 -1.02
CA LYS A 14 -14.76 0.50 -1.56
C LYS A 14 -15.17 1.30 -2.78
N LEU A 15 -14.91 2.61 -2.77
CA LEU A 15 -15.22 3.49 -3.91
C LEU A 15 -14.26 4.67 -4.00
N GLU A 16 -14.20 5.28 -5.17
CA GLU A 16 -13.52 6.55 -5.39
C GLU A 16 -14.53 7.69 -5.32
N VAL A 17 -14.24 8.69 -4.49
CA VAL A 17 -15.12 9.85 -4.28
C VAL A 17 -14.29 11.13 -4.27
N GLN A 18 -14.88 12.23 -4.73
CA GLN A 18 -14.27 13.55 -4.61
C GLN A 18 -14.64 14.17 -3.26
N PHE A 19 -13.64 14.55 -2.48
CA PHE A 19 -13.82 15.29 -1.24
C PHE A 19 -13.20 16.68 -1.32
N TYR A 20 -13.66 17.56 -0.44
CA TYR A 20 -13.15 18.91 -0.31
C TYR A 20 -12.54 19.08 1.09
N LYS A 21 -11.29 19.53 1.13
CA LYS A 21 -10.62 19.93 2.39
C LYS A 21 -11.23 21.24 2.90
N LYS A 22 -10.99 21.58 4.18
CA LYS A 22 -11.48 22.83 4.79
C LYS A 22 -11.03 24.11 4.05
N ASN A 23 -9.89 24.05 3.36
CA ASN A 23 -9.39 25.14 2.53
C ASN A 23 -10.04 25.22 1.13
N GLY A 24 -11.05 24.38 0.85
CA GLY A 24 -11.73 24.32 -0.44
C GLY A 24 -11.03 23.48 -1.51
N GLN A 25 -9.86 22.89 -1.23
CA GLN A 25 -9.15 22.05 -2.20
C GLN A 25 -9.90 20.73 -2.42
N MET A 26 -10.27 20.46 -3.67
CA MET A 26 -10.80 19.16 -4.10
C MET A 26 -9.68 18.11 -4.16
N PHE A 27 -9.94 16.89 -3.70
CA PHE A 27 -9.05 15.75 -3.85
C PHE A 27 -9.85 14.47 -4.08
N TRP A 28 -9.29 13.56 -4.87
CA TRP A 28 -9.85 12.22 -5.06
C TRP A 28 -9.45 11.33 -3.90
N CYS A 29 -10.44 10.71 -3.27
CA CYS A 29 -10.25 9.80 -2.15
C CYS A 29 -10.76 8.42 -2.51
N LEU A 30 -9.89 7.42 -2.40
CA LEU A 30 -10.32 6.03 -2.28
C LEU A 30 -10.80 5.82 -0.85
N LEU A 31 -12.13 5.74 -0.69
CA LEU A 31 -12.79 5.48 0.57
C LEU A 31 -13.04 3.98 0.72
N ASP A 32 -12.54 3.40 1.80
CA ASP A 32 -12.66 1.97 2.11
C ASP A 32 -13.32 1.81 3.49
N ILE A 33 -14.55 1.33 3.50
CA ILE A 33 -15.37 1.15 4.70
C ILE A 33 -15.52 -0.35 4.94
N VAL A 34 -15.10 -0.82 6.12
CA VAL A 34 -15.24 -2.21 6.54
C VAL A 34 -15.95 -2.32 7.89
N PRO A 35 -16.96 -3.20 8.02
CA PRO A 35 -17.66 -3.41 9.28
C PRO A 35 -16.77 -4.19 10.26
N ILE A 36 -16.75 -3.77 11.52
CA ILE A 36 -16.07 -4.48 12.61
C ILE A 36 -17.12 -5.20 13.44
N LYS A 37 -16.99 -6.52 13.52
CA LYS A 37 -17.87 -7.41 14.27
C LYS A 37 -17.29 -7.68 15.66
N ASN A 38 -18.17 -7.85 16.64
CA ASN A 38 -17.83 -8.38 17.96
C ASN A 38 -17.78 -9.93 17.94
N GLU A 39 -17.48 -10.53 19.11
CA GLU A 39 -17.46 -11.99 19.30
C GLU A 39 -18.81 -12.68 18.95
N LYS A 40 -19.93 -11.95 19.07
CA LYS A 40 -21.28 -12.42 18.71
C LYS A 40 -21.60 -12.26 17.21
N ARG A 41 -20.62 -11.87 16.39
CA ARG A 41 -20.75 -11.58 14.95
C ARG A 41 -21.66 -10.40 14.61
N GLU A 42 -21.95 -9.54 15.57
CA GLU A 42 -22.73 -8.33 15.37
C GLU A 42 -21.80 -7.17 14.99
N VAL A 43 -22.18 -6.42 13.95
CA VAL A 43 -21.44 -5.21 13.56
C VAL A 43 -21.70 -4.12 14.59
N VAL A 44 -20.64 -3.70 15.27
CA VAL A 44 -20.68 -2.69 16.34
C VAL A 44 -19.96 -1.41 15.95
N LEU A 45 -19.00 -1.49 15.01
CA LEU A 45 -18.24 -0.35 14.50
C LEU A 45 -18.03 -0.48 12.99
N PHE A 46 -17.62 0.62 12.36
CA PHE A 46 -17.09 0.63 10.99
C PHE A 46 -15.70 1.28 11.00
N LEU A 47 -14.76 0.71 10.27
CA LEU A 47 -13.47 1.32 9.97
C LEU A 47 -13.54 1.95 8.59
N ALA A 48 -13.36 3.27 8.53
CA ALA A 48 -13.31 4.03 7.28
C ALA A 48 -11.88 4.52 7.01
N SER A 49 -11.22 3.91 6.04
CA SER A 49 -9.89 4.29 5.59
C SER A 49 -9.98 5.26 4.41
N HIS A 50 -9.15 6.29 4.44
CA HIS A 50 -9.12 7.35 3.43
C HIS A 50 -7.72 7.38 2.81
N LYS A 51 -7.64 7.20 1.50
CA LYS A 51 -6.40 7.34 0.75
C LYS A 51 -6.57 8.39 -0.33
N ASP A 52 -5.76 9.45 -0.25
CA ASP A 52 -5.68 10.43 -1.34
C ASP A 52 -5.04 9.76 -2.57
N ILE A 53 -5.76 9.78 -3.69
CA ILE A 53 -5.36 9.23 -4.98
C ILE A 53 -5.30 10.32 -6.06
N SER A 54 -5.33 11.60 -5.67
CA SER A 54 -5.31 12.71 -6.62
C SER A 54 -4.05 12.71 -7.48
N SER A 55 -2.89 12.34 -6.92
CA SER A 55 -1.62 12.29 -7.64
C SER A 55 -1.56 11.20 -8.71
N SER A 56 -2.21 10.05 -8.49
CA SER A 56 -2.25 8.99 -9.50
C SER A 56 -3.20 9.32 -10.64
N LYS A 57 -4.32 9.97 -10.32
CA LYS A 57 -5.34 10.37 -11.32
C LYS A 57 -4.87 11.53 -12.21
N LEU A 58 -3.93 12.35 -11.73
CA LEU A 58 -3.35 13.45 -12.51
C LEU A 58 -2.21 12.99 -13.43
N GLY A 59 -1.57 11.85 -13.14
CA GLY A 59 -0.46 11.32 -13.92
C GLY A 59 -0.89 10.49 -15.14
N GLU A 60 -2.16 10.07 -15.20
CA GLU A 60 -2.72 9.33 -16.34
C GLU A 60 -3.09 10.23 -17.54
N ASP A 61 -3.14 11.56 -17.36
CA ASP A 61 -3.40 12.52 -18.46
C ASP A 61 -2.12 13.05 -19.12
N SER A 62 -0.93 12.60 -18.68
CA SER A 62 0.37 12.96 -19.26
C SER A 62 1.08 11.73 -19.83
N ASP A 63 0.41 11.07 -20.77
CA ASP A 63 1.05 10.20 -21.75
C ASP A 63 1.85 11.06 -22.75
N GLU A 64 3.04 11.54 -22.33
CA GLU A 64 4.12 11.85 -23.27
C GLU A 64 5.28 10.86 -23.02
N ASP A 65 5.15 9.73 -23.70
CA ASP A 65 6.21 8.98 -24.36
C ASP A 65 7.56 8.86 -23.62
N MET A 66 7.66 7.93 -22.68
CA MET A 66 8.97 7.40 -22.25
C MET A 66 9.11 5.95 -22.72
N SER A 67 9.52 5.84 -23.98
CA SER A 67 10.03 4.61 -24.59
C SER A 67 10.99 3.83 -23.66
N PRO A 68 10.92 2.49 -23.62
CA PRO A 68 11.88 1.68 -22.89
C PRO A 68 13.15 1.56 -23.76
N THR A 69 13.95 2.62 -23.82
CA THR A 69 15.30 2.49 -24.37
C THR A 69 16.18 1.87 -23.29
N GLU A 70 16.32 0.55 -23.40
CA GLU A 70 17.51 -0.22 -23.04
C GLU A 70 18.76 0.68 -22.88
N LEU A 71 19.15 1.00 -21.65
CA LEU A 71 20.48 1.53 -21.37
C LEU A 71 21.04 0.92 -20.10
N ASN A 72 21.52 -0.31 -20.32
CA ASN A 72 22.74 -0.81 -19.71
C ASN A 72 23.82 0.27 -19.82
N GLY A 73 24.22 0.90 -18.71
CA GLY A 73 25.24 1.93 -18.76
C GLY A 73 25.40 2.70 -17.46
N CYS A 74 26.36 2.25 -16.67
CA CYS A 74 26.98 3.00 -15.57
C CYS A 74 27.26 4.46 -15.99
N LEU A 75 26.70 5.43 -15.27
CA LEU A 75 27.28 6.77 -15.20
C LEU A 75 26.96 7.40 -13.84
N ASP A 76 28.03 7.66 -13.09
CA ASP A 76 28.05 8.39 -11.85
C ASP A 76 27.51 9.81 -12.06
N THR A 77 26.40 10.15 -11.40
CA THR A 77 25.98 11.54 -11.25
C THR A 77 25.32 11.69 -9.88
N ASP A 78 25.98 12.44 -9.00
CA ASP A 78 25.62 12.74 -7.62
C ASP A 78 24.40 13.67 -7.53
N GLU A 79 23.24 13.28 -8.04
CA GLU A 79 22.00 13.95 -7.67
C GLU A 79 20.83 12.97 -7.70
N ALA A 80 20.30 12.66 -6.51
CA ALA A 80 19.22 11.69 -6.37
C ALA A 80 17.90 12.28 -6.90
N PRO A 81 17.29 11.73 -7.97
CA PRO A 81 16.00 12.21 -8.44
C PRO A 81 14.90 11.91 -7.41
N ALA A 82 14.03 12.90 -7.19
CA ALA A 82 12.87 12.77 -6.31
C ALA A 82 11.97 11.62 -6.80
N GLY A 83 11.84 10.56 -5.99
CA GLY A 83 11.05 9.37 -6.33
C GLY A 83 11.76 8.04 -6.08
N VAL A 84 13.07 8.06 -5.77
CA VAL A 84 13.79 6.83 -5.45
C VAL A 84 13.48 6.40 -4.01
N ASN A 85 12.85 5.24 -3.86
CA ASN A 85 12.51 4.63 -2.57
C ASN A 85 13.79 4.37 -1.72
N TYR A 86 14.14 5.31 -0.83
CA TYR A 86 15.30 5.22 0.07
C TYR A 86 15.31 3.91 0.89
N GLY A 87 14.13 3.40 1.28
CA GLY A 87 13.99 2.12 1.98
C GLY A 87 14.49 0.92 1.17
N ARG A 88 14.28 0.93 -0.16
CA ARG A 88 14.74 -0.14 -1.07
C ARG A 88 16.26 -0.12 -1.24
N ARG A 89 16.89 1.06 -1.22
CA ARG A 89 18.35 1.18 -1.28
C ARG A 89 19.02 0.70 0.02
N ARG A 90 18.48 1.09 1.19
CA ARG A 90 19.01 0.66 2.49
C ARG A 90 18.89 -0.86 2.69
N SER A 91 17.72 -1.45 2.41
CA SER A 91 17.53 -2.90 2.54
C SER A 91 18.46 -3.68 1.61
N ARG A 92 18.65 -3.21 0.38
CA ARG A 92 19.51 -3.85 -0.61
C ARG A 92 21.00 -3.76 -0.24
N ALA A 93 21.46 -2.62 0.28
CA ALA A 93 22.84 -2.47 0.75
C ALA A 93 23.16 -3.42 1.91
N VAL A 94 22.24 -3.51 2.89
CA VAL A 94 22.35 -4.46 4.00
C VAL A 94 22.33 -5.90 3.48
N LEU A 95 21.45 -6.24 2.53
CA LEU A 95 21.39 -7.59 1.95
C LEU A 95 22.70 -7.98 1.25
N TYR A 96 23.35 -7.06 0.53
CA TYR A 96 24.65 -7.34 -0.09
C TYR A 96 25.77 -7.56 0.93
N GLN A 97 25.80 -6.74 1.99
CA GLN A 97 26.75 -6.90 3.09
C GLN A 97 26.59 -8.26 3.77
N LEU A 98 25.34 -8.70 3.96
CA LEU A 98 25.02 -10.01 4.52
C LEU A 98 25.33 -11.15 3.53
N SER A 99 25.04 -10.97 2.23
CA SER A 99 25.26 -12.00 1.22
C SER A 99 26.74 -12.27 0.92
N GLY A 100 27.61 -11.26 1.09
CA GLY A 100 29.06 -11.41 0.87
C GLY A 100 29.75 -12.39 1.84
N HIS A 101 29.12 -12.66 2.98
CA HIS A 101 29.63 -13.59 4.00
C HIS A 101 28.95 -14.97 3.93
N TYR A 102 27.99 -15.15 3.01
CA TYR A 102 27.19 -16.37 2.94
C TYR A 102 27.93 -17.47 2.17
N LYS A 103 28.66 -18.33 2.89
CA LYS A 103 29.22 -19.56 2.34
C LYS A 103 28.17 -20.66 2.32
N GLN A 104 27.79 -21.14 1.14
CA GLN A 104 26.87 -22.26 0.99
C GLN A 104 27.57 -23.60 1.27
N ASP A 105 27.56 -24.03 2.53
CA ASP A 105 27.91 -25.40 2.88
C ASP A 105 26.71 -26.33 2.61
N LYS A 106 26.62 -26.84 1.37
CA LYS A 106 25.71 -27.88 0.84
C LYS A 106 24.19 -27.64 1.01
N PRO A 107 23.37 -27.89 -0.02
CA PRO A 107 21.96 -27.51 -0.01
C PRO A 107 21.14 -28.43 0.89
N LYS A 108 20.83 -27.97 2.11
CA LYS A 108 19.68 -28.48 2.86
C LYS A 108 18.47 -27.66 2.44
N HIS A 109 17.56 -28.25 1.66
CA HIS A 109 16.28 -27.67 1.30
C HIS A 109 15.45 -27.37 2.56
N THR A 110 15.68 -26.20 3.17
CA THR A 110 14.82 -25.66 4.21
C THR A 110 13.87 -24.70 3.51
N LYS A 111 12.66 -25.19 3.22
CA LYS A 111 11.58 -24.32 2.74
C LYS A 111 11.33 -23.28 3.82
N LEU A 112 11.64 -22.02 3.52
CA LEU A 112 11.28 -20.88 4.35
C LEU A 112 9.77 -20.87 4.49
N LYS A 113 9.27 -21.19 5.69
CA LYS A 113 7.87 -20.97 6.03
C LYS A 113 7.67 -19.47 6.13
N LEU A 114 7.14 -18.86 5.09
CA LEU A 114 6.55 -17.52 5.20
C LEU A 114 5.37 -17.65 6.16
N ASN A 115 5.53 -17.12 7.37
CA ASN A 115 4.38 -16.88 8.22
C ASN A 115 3.53 -15.85 7.48
N ASN A 116 2.41 -16.32 6.95
CA ASN A 116 1.37 -15.47 6.44
C ASN A 116 0.90 -14.65 7.63
N VAL A 117 1.37 -13.41 7.75
CA VAL A 117 0.71 -12.40 8.57
C VAL A 117 -0.64 -12.23 7.89
N SER A 118 -1.61 -13.03 8.30
CA SER A 118 -2.99 -12.80 7.92
C SER A 118 -3.27 -11.36 8.31
N ASN A 119 -3.63 -10.54 7.33
CA ASN A 119 -4.18 -9.20 7.54
C ASN A 119 -5.45 -9.38 8.38
N THR A 120 -5.27 -9.52 9.68
CA THR A 120 -6.36 -9.76 10.63
C THR A 120 -6.90 -8.39 10.97
N LEU A 121 -8.14 -8.16 10.56
CA LEU A 121 -8.88 -6.97 10.93
C LEU A 121 -8.97 -6.94 12.47
N PRO A 122 -8.65 -5.82 13.13
CA PRO A 122 -8.69 -5.74 14.58
C PRO A 122 -10.11 -5.99 15.10
N GLU A 123 -10.22 -6.79 16.16
CA GLU A 123 -11.49 -7.06 16.85
C GLU A 123 -11.68 -6.06 18.01
N TYR A 124 -12.89 -5.51 18.14
CA TYR A 124 -13.23 -4.59 19.23
C TYR A 124 -13.65 -5.37 20.49
N LYS A 125 -13.00 -5.08 21.63
CA LYS A 125 -13.33 -5.67 22.94
C LYS A 125 -14.05 -4.64 23.82
N THR A 126 -15.25 -4.99 24.28
CA THR A 126 -15.93 -4.29 25.38
C THR A 126 -15.45 -4.88 26.71
N SER A 127 -14.92 -4.03 27.59
CA SER A 127 -14.50 -4.38 28.95
C SER A 127 -15.67 -4.87 29.81
#